data_AF-A0A933F2E0-F1
#
_entry.id   AF-A0A933F2E0-F1
#
_cell.length_a   1.000
_cell.length_b   1.000
_cell.length_c   1.000
_cell.angle_alpha   90.00
_cell.angle_beta   90.00
_cell.angle_gamma   90.00
#
_symmetry.space_group_name_H-M   'P 1'
#
loop_
_entity.id
_entity.type
_entity.pdbx_description
1 polymer ?
#
loop_
_entity_poly.entity_id
_entity_poly.type
_entity_poly.pdbx_seq_one_letter_code
_entity_poly.pdbx_strand_id
1 'polypeptide(L)' 'MEFTAPVRAGDRITATGVIEALDERGVLTVGLQCTNQLDEVVVRGKAILKKLKEVYDWRSDS' A
#
# COMPACT_ATOMS: atom_id res chain seq x y z
N MET A 1 6.28 0.15 10.68
CA MET A 1 5.93 1.43 10.02
C MET A 1 6.94 2.45 10.48
N GLU A 2 7.44 3.27 9.57
CA GLU A 2 8.53 4.20 9.79
C GLU A 2 8.17 5.56 9.18
N PHE A 3 8.38 6.64 9.95
CA PHE A 3 8.28 8.02 9.47
C PHE A 3 9.68 8.52 9.15
N THR A 4 9.90 8.90 7.90
CA THR A 4 11.25 9.21 7.37
C THR A 4 11.47 10.72 7.18
N ALA A 5 10.41 11.51 7.07
CA ALA A 5 10.46 12.97 6.93
C ALA A 5 9.20 13.62 7.51
N PRO A 6 9.27 14.88 7.98
CA PRO A 6 8.11 15.59 8.51
C PRO A 6 7.15 15.97 7.38
N VAL A 7 5.85 15.90 7.66
CA VAL A 7 4.79 16.44 6.80
C VAL A 7 4.35 17.81 7.32
N ARG A 8 4.19 18.77 6.42
CA ARG A 8 3.78 20.15 6.73
C ARG A 8 2.36 20.43 6.22
N ALA A 9 1.74 21.44 6.81
CA ALA A 9 0.45 21.91 6.32
C ALA A 9 0.59 22.39 4.87
N GLY A 10 -0.27 21.89 3.98
CA GLY A 10 -0.22 22.18 2.55
C GLY A 10 0.55 21.17 1.72
N ASP A 11 1.27 20.22 2.32
CA ASP A 11 1.91 19.13 1.57
C ASP A 11 0.86 18.24 0.91
N ARG A 12 1.16 17.83 -0.33
CA ARG A 12 0.37 16.82 -1.04
C ARG A 12 1.05 15.47 -0.88
N ILE A 13 0.38 14.54 -0.22
CA ILE A 13 0.90 13.18 -0.02
C ILE A 13 0.32 12.22 -1.06
N THR A 14 1.20 11.47 -1.71
CA THR A 14 0.84 10.37 -2.60
C THR A 14 1.24 9.05 -1.95
N ALA A 15 0.29 8.13 -1.80
CA ALA A 15 0.55 6.80 -1.26
C ALA A 15 0.55 5.75 -2.37
N THR A 16 1.60 4.95 -2.42
CA THR A 16 1.75 3.83 -3.36
C THR A 16 1.84 2.54 -2.59
N GLY A 17 1.02 1.56 -2.97
CA GLY A 17 1.03 0.21 -2.42
C GLY A 17 1.45 -0.82 -3.46
N VAL A 18 2.36 -1.71 -3.08
CA VAL A 18 2.79 -2.85 -3.90
C VAL A 18 2.44 -4.13 -3.15
N ILE A 19 1.71 -5.04 -3.80
CA ILE A 19 1.45 -6.37 -3.24
C ILE A 19 2.78 -7.14 -3.27
N GLU A 20 3.33 -7.43 -2.09
CA GLU A 20 4.58 -8.16 -1.92
C GLU A 20 4.35 -9.67 -1.85
N ALA A 21 3.22 -10.09 -1.26
CA ALA A 21 2.86 -11.49 -1.10
C ALA A 21 1.35 -11.70 -1.01
N LEU A 22 0.89 -12.87 -1.44
CA LEU A 22 -0.46 -13.40 -1.21
C LEU A 22 -0.34 -14.84 -0.72
N ASP A 23 -0.89 -15.13 0.45
CA ASP A 23 -0.92 -16.50 0.97
C ASP A 23 -2.16 -17.28 0.50
N GLU A 24 -2.12 -18.60 0.70
CA GLU A 24 -3.21 -19.53 0.35
C GLU A 24 -4.52 -19.23 1.09
N ARG A 25 -4.45 -18.58 2.24
CA ARG A 25 -5.60 -18.17 3.07
C ARG A 25 -6.18 -16.83 2.61
N GLY A 26 -5.59 -16.22 1.59
CA GLY A 26 -6.02 -14.95 1.03
C GLY A 26 -5.54 -13.73 1.81
N VAL A 27 -4.50 -13.85 2.62
CA VAL A 27 -3.85 -12.72 3.29
C VAL A 27 -2.80 -12.13 2.35
N LEU A 28 -2.90 -10.83 2.14
CA LEU A 28 -2.03 -10.00 1.32
C LEU A 28 -1.07 -9.23 2.22
N THR A 29 0.22 -9.27 1.88
CA THR A 29 1.21 -8.32 2.41
C THR A 29 1.42 -7.24 1.38
N VAL A 30 1.20 -5.98 1.76
CA VAL A 30 1.36 -4.81 0.89
C VAL A 30 2.46 -3.93 1.45
N GLY A 31 3.52 -3.72 0.67
CA GLY A 31 4.53 -2.69 0.92
C GLY A 31 3.93 -1.33 0.60
N LEU A 32 4.03 -0.38 1.52
CA LEU A 32 3.49 0.96 1.40
C LEU A 32 4.63 1.98 1.42
N GLN A 33 4.58 2.92 0.48
CA GLN A 33 5.43 4.10 0.47
C GLN A 33 4.59 5.35 0.22
N CYS A 34 4.79 6.37 1.03
CA CYS A 34 4.18 7.68 0.83
C CYS A 34 5.25 8.72 0.49
N THR A 35 5.00 9.53 -0.53
CA THR A 35 5.86 10.65 -0.94
C THR A 35 5.12 11.99 -0.88
N ASN A 36 5.85 13.08 -0.66
CA ASN A 36 5.31 14.44 -0.83
C ASN A 36 5.47 14.92 -2.29
N GLN A 37 5.11 16.18 -2.57
CA GLN A 37 5.24 16.82 -3.89
C GLN A 37 6.68 17.02 -4.38
N LEU A 38 7.68 16.80 -3.52
CA LEU A 38 9.10 16.86 -3.82
C LEU A 38 9.70 15.46 -4.01
N ASP A 39 8.85 14.44 -4.10
CA ASP A 39 9.22 13.02 -4.15
C ASP A 39 10.00 12.52 -2.91
N GLU A 40 9.98 13.28 -1.82
CA GLU A 40 10.58 12.84 -0.56
C GLU A 40 9.69 11.79 0.10
N VAL A 41 10.30 10.68 0.50
CA VAL A 41 9.58 9.63 1.24
C VAL A 41 9.31 10.14 2.65
N VAL A 42 8.05 10.19 3.03
CA VAL A 42 7.60 10.64 4.36
C VAL A 42 7.21 9.46 5.27
N VAL A 43 6.72 8.37 4.68
CA VAL A 43 6.34 7.15 5.40
C VAL A 43 6.70 5.92 4.58
N ARG A 44 7.23 4.90 5.26
CA ARG A 44 7.34 3.53 4.76
C ARG A 44 6.63 2.57 5.71
N GLY A 45 5.96 1.59 5.15
CA GLY A 45 5.21 0.64 5.95
C GLY A 45 4.91 -0.65 5.23
N LYS A 46 4.35 -1.58 5.99
CA LYS A 46 3.72 -2.77 5.46
C LYS A 46 2.32 -2.86 6.03
N ALA A 47 1.36 -3.18 5.19
CA ALA A 47 -0.01 -3.49 5.59
C ALA A 47 -0.27 -4.97 5.34
N ILE A 48 -0.97 -5.60 6.28
CA ILE A 48 -1.49 -6.95 6.13
C ILE A 48 -3.00 -6.82 5.92
N LEU A 49 -3.48 -7.30 4.78
CA LEU A 49 -4.88 -7.18 4.36
C LEU A 49 -5.44 -8.57 4.09
N LYS A 50 -6.73 -8.78 4.33
CA LYS A 50 -7.40 -10.01 3.90
C LYS A 50 -8.18 -9.72 2.62
N LYS A 51 -7.99 -10.52 1.58
CA LYS A 51 -8.73 -10.39 0.33
C LYS A 51 -10.23 -10.54 0.58
N LEU A 52 -11.03 -9.67 0.00
CA LEU A 52 -12.48 -9.84 -0.05
C LEU A 52 -12.81 -10.81 -1.20
N LYS A 53 -13.65 -11.80 -0.91
CA LYS A 53 -13.95 -12.90 -1.84
C LYS A 53 -14.65 -12.42 -3.11
N GLU A 54 -15.47 -11.36 -3.03
CA GLU A 54 -16.32 -10.88 -4.13
C GLU A 54 -15.59 -10.04 -5.20
N VAL A 55 -14.42 -9.48 -4.90
CA VAL A 55 -13.73 -8.54 -5.82
C VAL A 55 -12.79 -9.24 -6.81
N TYR A 56 -12.55 -10.54 -6.67
CA TYR A 56 -11.55 -11.28 -7.46
C TYR A 56 -12.11 -12.29 -8.48
N ASP A 57 -13.40 -12.60 -8.45
CA ASP A 57 -14.00 -13.58 -9.39
C ASP A 57 -14.13 -13.06 -10.84
N TRP A 58 -13.84 -11.79 -11.12
CA TRP A 58 -14.00 -11.23 -12.47
C TRP A 58 -12.88 -11.59 -13.46
N ARG A 59 -11.76 -12.20 -13.01
CA ARG A 59 -10.63 -12.61 -13.87
C ARG A 59 -10.37 -14.11 -13.92
N SER A 60 -11.23 -14.92 -13.29
CA SER A 60 -11.04 -16.39 -13.26
C SER A 60 -11.65 -17.12 -14.46
N ASP A 61 -12.37 -16.42 -15.34
CA ASP A 61 -12.99 -16.97 -16.56
C ASP A 61 -12.34 -16.40 -17.84
N SER A 62 -11.04 -16.67 -18.07
CA SER A 62 -10.39 -16.43 -19.37
C SER A 62 -9.39 -17.52 -19.69
#